data_AF-A0A424QZG9-F1
#
_entry.id   AF-A0A424QZG9-F1
#
_cell.length_a   1.000
_cell.length_b   1.000
_cell.length_c   1.000
_cell.angle_alpha   90.00
_cell.angle_beta   90.00
_cell.angle_gamma   90.00
#
_symmetry.space_group_name_H-M   'P 1'
#
loop_
_entity.id
_entity.type
_entity.pdbx_description
1 polymer ?
#
loop_
_entity_poly.entity_id
_entity_poly.type
_entity_poly.pdbx_seq_one_letter_code
_entity_poly.pdbx_strand_id
1 'polypeptide(L)'
;MQIADYYPIFVQICLALGIGLIILTASHIFGKRGTDTAIKNSPYECGMLAEGHGHARFAVKFYVTAMLFILFDIEVVFLLPWVMVFREFLAVQLPILLPIFFFLAVLVLGLFYELRKGAIEWEK
;
A
#
# COMPACT_ATOMS: atom_id res chain seq x y z
N MET A 1 7.64 27.24 2.61
CA MET A 1 6.27 26.76 2.36
C MET A 1 5.36 27.40 3.37
N GLN A 2 4.39 28.18 2.90
CA GLN A 2 3.36 28.72 3.76
C GLN A 2 2.23 27.69 3.86
N ILE A 3 1.46 27.71 4.95
CA ILE A 3 0.27 26.84 5.08
C ILE A 3 -0.69 27.01 3.89
N ALA A 4 -0.67 28.20 3.29
CA ALA A 4 -1.44 28.52 2.10
C ALA A 4 -1.17 27.58 0.90
N ASP A 5 0.04 27.04 0.78
CA ASP A 5 0.44 26.15 -0.32
C ASP A 5 -0.30 24.79 -0.27
N TYR A 6 -0.88 24.44 0.89
CA TYR A 6 -1.61 23.17 1.08
C TYR A 6 -3.12 23.28 0.84
N TYR A 7 -3.69 24.49 0.72
CA TYR A 7 -5.12 24.66 0.46
C TYR A 7 -5.60 23.94 -0.81
N PRO A 8 -4.88 23.99 -1.96
CA PRO A 8 -5.32 23.29 -3.17
C PRO A 8 -5.43 21.77 -2.98
N ILE A 9 -4.47 21.17 -2.26
CA ILE A 9 -4.46 19.73 -1.95
C ILE A 9 -5.66 19.38 -1.06
N PHE A 10 -5.91 20.19 -0.04
CA PHE A 10 -7.05 19.98 0.86
C PHE A 10 -8.39 20.05 0.10
N VAL A 11 -8.57 21.06 -0.76
CA VAL A 11 -9.76 21.20 -1.61
C VAL A 11 -9.92 19.99 -2.54
N GLN A 12 -8.82 19.49 -3.11
CA GLN A 12 -8.84 18.30 -3.97
C GLN A 12 -9.29 17.04 -3.23
N ILE A 13 -8.81 16.82 -2.00
CA ILE A 13 -9.23 15.70 -1.15
C ILE A 13 -10.73 15.82 -0.82
N CYS A 14 -11.19 17.01 -0.40
CA CYS A 14 -12.60 17.25 -0.11
C CYS A 14 -13.49 17.03 -1.33
N LEU A 15 -13.05 17.47 -2.51
CA LEU A 15 -13.79 17.27 -3.75
C LEU A 15 -13.87 15.78 -4.13
N ALA A 16 -12.76 15.04 -4.04
CA ALA A 16 -12.72 13.61 -4.35
C ALA A 16 -13.65 12.81 -3.43
N LEU A 17 -13.60 13.06 -2.12
CA LEU A 17 -14.51 12.45 -1.14
C LEU A 17 -15.97 12.86 -1.38
N GLY A 18 -16.21 14.15 -1.66
CA GLY A 18 -17.54 14.68 -1.94
C GLY A 18 -18.18 14.01 -3.16
N ILE A 19 -17.44 13.90 -4.27
CA ILE A 19 -17.92 13.21 -5.48
C ILE A 19 -18.21 11.74 -5.18
N GLY A 20 -17.31 11.03 -4.49
CA GLY A 20 -17.53 9.64 -4.10
C GLY A 20 -18.80 9.45 -3.27
N LEU A 21 -19.01 10.31 -2.27
CA LEU A 21 -20.22 10.31 -1.44
C LEU A 21 -21.49 10.64 -2.24
N ILE A 22 -21.44 11.62 -3.14
CA ILE A 22 -22.58 11.98 -4.00
C ILE A 22 -22.95 10.79 -4.89
N ILE A 23 -21.98 10.11 -5.50
CA ILE A 23 -22.25 8.94 -6.35
C ILE A 23 -22.85 7.80 -5.53
N LEU A 24 -22.28 7.49 -4.36
CA LEU A 24 -22.81 6.42 -3.50
C LEU A 24 -24.22 6.73 -2.99
N THR A 25 -24.48 7.96 -2.56
CA THR A 25 -25.80 8.38 -2.09
C THR A 25 -26.83 8.44 -3.22
N ALA A 26 -26.45 8.95 -4.39
CA ALA A 26 -27.30 8.94 -5.58
C ALA A 26 -27.62 7.50 -6.00
N SER A 27 -26.64 6.60 -6.04
CA SER A 27 -26.86 5.17 -6.32
C SER A 27 -27.80 4.53 -5.30
N HIS A 28 -27.66 4.88 -4.02
CA HIS A 28 -28.52 4.36 -2.96
C HIS A 28 -29.97 4.87 -3.02
N ILE A 29 -30.18 6.13 -3.45
CA ILE A 29 -31.50 6.77 -3.57
C ILE A 29 -32.20 6.36 -4.88
N PHE A 30 -31.50 6.42 -6.00
CA PHE A 30 -32.05 6.17 -7.34
C PHE A 30 -31.95 4.70 -7.79
N GLY A 31 -31.17 3.87 -7.09
CA GLY A 31 -31.00 2.46 -7.41
C GLY A 31 -32.29 1.66 -7.18
N LYS A 32 -32.60 0.74 -8.11
CA LYS A 32 -33.71 -0.20 -7.93
C LYS A 32 -33.43 -1.11 -6.74
N ARG A 33 -34.20 -0.93 -5.66
CA ARG A 33 -34.17 -1.82 -4.50
C ARG A 33 -34.94 -3.10 -4.85
N GLY A 34 -34.21 -4.21 -5.01
CA GLY A 34 -34.83 -5.54 -4.98
C GLY A 34 -35.30 -5.89 -3.56
N THR A 35 -36.21 -6.86 -3.45
CA THR A 35 -36.69 -7.36 -2.16
C THR A 35 -35.53 -7.82 -1.27
N ASP A 36 -35.64 -7.50 0.01
CA ASP A 36 -34.68 -7.94 1.02
C ASP A 36 -35.08 -9.36 1.46
N THR A 37 -34.32 -10.35 1.02
CA THR A 37 -34.59 -11.76 1.31
C THR A 37 -33.33 -12.37 1.91
N ALA A 38 -33.48 -13.27 2.89
CA ALA A 38 -32.35 -13.96 3.52
C ALA A 38 -31.39 -14.62 2.50
N ILE A 39 -31.93 -15.16 1.40
CA ILE A 39 -31.16 -15.78 0.30
C ILE A 39 -30.34 -14.74 -0.49
N LYS A 40 -30.83 -13.50 -0.63
CA LYS A 40 -30.10 -12.43 -1.34
C LYS A 40 -28.92 -11.91 -0.52
N ASN A 41 -29.03 -11.98 0.79
CA ASN A 41 -28.00 -11.52 1.74
C ASN A 41 -27.09 -12.65 2.23
N SER A 42 -27.34 -13.91 1.82
CA SER A 42 -26.44 -15.01 2.16
C SER A 42 -25.14 -14.92 1.34
N PRO A 43 -23.97 -15.26 1.93
CA PRO A 43 -22.73 -15.39 1.17
C PRO A 43 -22.90 -16.29 -0.04
N TYR A 44 -22.21 -15.95 -1.13
CA TYR A 44 -22.28 -16.73 -2.35
C TYR A 44 -21.52 -18.06 -2.19
N GLU A 45 -22.25 -19.16 -2.20
CA GLU A 45 -21.70 -20.53 -2.24
C GLU A 45 -22.61 -21.42 -3.11
N CYS A 46 -22.98 -20.94 -4.30
CA CYS A 46 -23.87 -21.66 -5.25
C CYS A 46 -25.19 -22.18 -4.64
N GLY A 47 -25.76 -21.47 -3.65
CA GLY A 47 -27.00 -21.84 -2.96
C GLY A 47 -26.81 -22.82 -1.80
N MET A 48 -25.57 -23.20 -1.48
CA MET A 48 -25.25 -23.92 -0.26
C MET A 48 -25.07 -22.94 0.91
N LEU A 49 -25.26 -23.43 2.14
CA LEU A 49 -24.84 -22.68 3.30
C LEU A 49 -23.32 -22.58 3.28
N ALA A 50 -22.78 -21.38 3.45
CA ALA A 50 -21.34 -21.18 3.58
C ALA A 50 -20.86 -21.88 4.86
N GLU A 51 -20.40 -23.12 4.72
CA GLU A 51 -19.84 -23.91 5.80
C GLU A 51 -18.34 -23.65 5.88
N GLY A 52 -17.94 -22.97 6.95
CA GLY A 52 -16.55 -22.73 7.26
C GLY A 52 -16.45 -21.87 8.50
N HIS A 53 -15.67 -22.31 9.50
CA HIS A 53 -15.23 -21.40 10.54
C HIS A 53 -14.47 -20.26 9.84
N GLY A 54 -14.94 -19.01 10.00
CA GLY A 54 -14.38 -17.81 9.33
C GLY A 54 -12.94 -17.43 9.70
N HIS A 55 -12.15 -18.40 10.16
CA HIS A 55 -10.80 -18.28 10.68
C HIS A 55 -9.89 -19.33 10.03
N ALA A 56 -10.07 -19.63 8.75
CA ALA A 56 -9.05 -20.35 8.01
C ALA A 56 -7.75 -19.54 8.05
N ARG A 57 -6.63 -20.17 8.44
CA ARG A 57 -5.33 -19.51 8.42
C ARG A 57 -4.95 -19.25 6.98
N PHE A 58 -4.93 -17.99 6.58
CA PHE A 58 -4.40 -17.58 5.28
C PHE A 58 -2.91 -17.90 5.17
N ALA A 59 -2.43 -18.01 3.94
CA ALA A 59 -1.02 -18.31 3.68
C ALA A 59 -0.10 -17.26 4.34
N VAL A 60 0.92 -17.73 5.05
CA VAL A 60 1.95 -16.89 5.70
C VAL A 60 2.68 -16.00 4.69
N LYS A 61 2.63 -16.34 3.40
CA LYS A 61 3.23 -15.59 2.30
C LYS A 61 2.80 -14.12 2.29
N PHE A 62 1.52 -13.81 2.56
CA PHE A 62 1.04 -12.42 2.65
C PHE A 62 1.75 -11.62 3.76
N TYR A 63 2.01 -12.26 4.89
CA TYR A 63 2.73 -11.64 5.99
C TYR A 63 4.18 -11.35 5.61
N VAL A 64 4.86 -12.31 4.97
CA VAL A 64 6.26 -12.12 4.51
C VAL A 64 6.34 -10.98 3.49
N THR A 65 5.42 -10.90 2.54
CA THR A 65 5.35 -9.80 1.57
C THR A 65 5.10 -8.45 2.24
N ALA A 66 4.16 -8.37 3.20
CA ALA A 66 3.87 -7.13 3.92
C ALA A 66 5.06 -6.67 4.79
N MET A 67 5.72 -7.60 5.47
CA MET A 67 6.90 -7.32 6.27
C MET A 67 8.05 -6.78 5.40
N LEU A 68 8.29 -7.39 4.23
CA LEU A 68 9.28 -6.90 3.27
C LEU A 68 8.94 -5.52 2.74
N PHE A 69 7.66 -5.26 2.42
CA PHE A 69 7.20 -3.95 1.97
C PHE A 69 7.47 -2.86 3.02
N ILE A 70 7.14 -3.11 4.29
CA ILE A 70 7.39 -2.15 5.38
C ILE A 70 8.89 -1.87 5.51
N LEU A 71 9.71 -2.91 5.43
CA LEU A 71 11.16 -2.78 5.54
C LEU A 71 11.70 -1.89 4.41
N PHE A 72 11.31 -2.16 3.16
CA PHE A 72 11.72 -1.36 2.00
C PHE A 72 11.18 0.08 2.03
N ASP A 73 9.95 0.29 2.51
CA ASP A 73 9.36 1.64 2.60
C ASP A 73 10.13 2.51 3.62
N ILE A 74 10.50 1.94 4.77
CA ILE A 74 11.35 2.61 5.77
C ILE A 74 12.71 2.99 5.17
N GLU A 75 13.30 2.13 4.34
CA GLU A 75 14.56 2.42 3.65
C GLU A 75 14.44 3.63 2.72
N VAL A 76 13.36 3.71 1.93
CA VAL A 76 13.10 4.85 1.05
C VAL A 76 12.94 6.14 1.84
N VAL A 77 12.28 6.09 3.00
CA VAL A 77 12.18 7.24 3.91
C VAL A 77 13.56 7.73 4.35
N PHE A 78 14.53 6.84 4.58
CA PHE A 78 15.91 7.23 4.87
C PHE A 78 16.64 7.83 3.66
N LEU A 79 16.30 7.42 2.43
CA LEU A 79 16.89 7.99 1.21
C LEU A 79 16.34 9.39 0.87
N LEU A 80 15.13 9.75 1.31
CA LEU A 80 14.51 11.04 0.98
C LEU A 80 15.32 12.28 1.42
N PRO A 81 15.80 12.39 2.68
CA PRO A 81 16.65 13.51 3.09
C PRO A 81 17.94 13.61 2.28
N TRP A 82 18.52 12.47 1.89
CA TRP A 82 19.72 12.42 1.06
C TRP A 82 19.50 13.03 -0.32
N VAL A 83 18.38 12.73 -0.96
CA VAL A 83 18.05 13.27 -2.28
C VAL A 83 17.59 14.72 -2.22
N MET A 84 16.90 15.14 -1.16
CA MET A 84 16.25 16.46 -1.12
C MET A 84 17.06 17.52 -0.37
N VAL A 85 17.71 17.16 0.74
CA VAL A 85 18.41 18.08 1.65
C VAL A 85 19.91 18.14 1.35
N PHE A 86 20.55 16.98 1.13
CA PHE A 86 22.00 16.90 0.97
C PHE A 86 22.50 17.08 -0.48
N ARG A 87 21.68 17.67 -1.36
CA ARG A 87 21.98 17.83 -2.81
C ARG A 87 23.31 18.53 -3.09
N GLU A 88 23.59 19.59 -2.34
CA GLU A 88 24.83 20.38 -2.50
C GLU A 88 26.06 19.64 -1.94
N PHE A 89 25.87 18.87 -0.87
CA PHE A 89 26.93 18.04 -0.28
C PHE A 89 27.30 16.87 -1.18
N LEU A 90 26.31 16.24 -1.85
CA LEU A 90 26.55 15.19 -2.84
C LEU A 90 27.37 15.66 -4.05
N ALA A 91 27.19 16.91 -4.48
CA ALA A 91 27.85 17.45 -5.67
C ALA A 91 29.35 17.72 -5.47
N VAL A 92 29.79 17.91 -4.22
CA VAL A 92 31.15 18.41 -3.91
C VAL A 92 31.98 17.40 -3.11
N GLN A 93 31.35 16.49 -2.35
CA GLN A 93 32.05 15.65 -1.37
C GLN A 93 31.85 14.15 -1.63
N LEU A 94 32.80 13.56 -2.36
CA LEU A 94 32.94 12.10 -2.56
C LEU A 94 32.83 11.23 -1.29
N PRO A 95 33.37 11.60 -0.10
CA PRO A 95 33.31 10.72 1.07
C PRO A 95 31.90 10.49 1.62
N ILE A 96 30.95 11.38 1.29
CA ILE A 96 29.56 11.30 1.72
C ILE A 96 28.75 10.31 0.86
N LEU A 97 29.19 10.04 -0.38
CA LEU A 97 28.54 9.07 -1.26
C LEU A 97 28.78 7.62 -0.83
N LEU A 98 29.96 7.32 -0.28
CA LEU A 98 30.37 5.95 0.03
C LEU A 98 29.47 5.26 1.08
N PRO A 99 29.06 5.92 2.19
CA PRO A 99 28.07 5.38 3.12
C PRO A 99 26.69 5.13 2.50
N ILE A 100 26.23 5.97 1.57
CA ILE A 100 24.94 5.75 0.87
C ILE A 100 25.03 4.50 -0.01
N PHE A 101 26.11 4.39 -0.78
CA PHE A 101 26.29 3.22 -1.65
C PHE A 101 26.44 1.95 -0.84
N PHE A 102 27.14 2.00 0.30
CA PHE A 102 27.19 0.88 1.24
C PHE A 102 25.81 0.53 1.78
N PHE A 103 25.05 1.53 2.25
CA PHE A 103 23.68 1.34 2.72
C PHE A 103 22.82 0.68 1.64
N LEU A 104 22.78 1.25 0.43
CA LEU A 104 22.03 0.73 -0.71
C LEU A 104 22.48 -0.69 -1.11
N ALA A 105 23.79 -0.98 -1.08
CA ALA A 105 24.32 -2.29 -1.40
C ALA A 105 23.82 -3.35 -0.40
N VAL A 106 23.77 -3.03 0.90
CA VAL A 106 23.19 -3.92 1.92
C VAL A 106 21.72 -4.21 1.61
N LEU A 107 20.95 -3.21 1.17
CA LEU A 107 19.52 -3.38 0.81
C LEU A 107 19.34 -4.30 -0.39
N VAL A 108 20.09 -4.04 -1.46
CA VAL A 108 20.03 -4.84 -2.69
C VAL A 108 20.47 -6.28 -2.41
N LEU A 109 21.47 -6.49 -1.55
CA LEU A 109 21.89 -7.82 -1.11
C LEU A 109 20.80 -8.53 -0.29
N GLY A 110 20.12 -7.82 0.62
CA GLY A 110 18.99 -8.35 1.39
C GLY A 110 17.86 -8.80 0.48
N LEU A 111 17.45 -7.94 -0.46
CA LEU A 111 16.42 -8.25 -1.46
C LEU A 111 16.83 -9.44 -2.34
N PHE A 112 18.09 -9.46 -2.81
CA PHE A 112 18.61 -10.56 -3.62
C PHE A 112 18.59 -11.89 -2.84
N TYR A 113 18.97 -11.89 -1.56
CA TYR A 113 18.91 -13.07 -0.71
C TYR A 113 17.48 -13.60 -0.57
N GLU A 114 16.50 -12.71 -0.31
CA GLU A 114 15.10 -13.10 -0.15
C GLU A 114 14.48 -13.63 -1.45
N LEU A 115 14.82 -13.04 -2.59
CA LEU A 115 14.43 -13.54 -3.91
C LEU A 115 14.97 -14.96 -4.14
N ARG A 116 16.24 -15.21 -3.79
CA ARG A 116 16.84 -16.54 -3.91
C ARG A 116 16.24 -17.56 -2.93
N LYS A 117 15.69 -17.10 -1.81
CA LYS A 117 15.00 -17.95 -0.81
C LYS A 117 13.54 -18.23 -1.18
N GLY A 118 13.02 -17.65 -2.26
CA GLY A 118 11.66 -17.88 -2.72
C GLY A 118 10.59 -17.19 -1.87
N ALA A 119 10.94 -16.12 -1.15
CA ALA A 119 9.97 -15.38 -0.32
C ALA A 119 8.80 -14.78 -1.15
N ILE A 120 8.99 -14.66 -2.47
CA ILE A 120 8.04 -14.09 -3.43
C ILE A 120 7.53 -15.17 -4.41
N GLU A 121 7.79 -16.45 -4.15
CA GLU A 121 7.26 -17.53 -4.99
C GLU A 121 5.80 -17.84 -4.64
N TRP A 122 4.91 -17.38 -5.52
CA TRP A 122 3.48 -17.69 -5.48
C TRP A 122 3.24 -19.06 -6.12
N GLU A 123 2.24 -19.79 -5.62
CA GLU A 123 1.84 -21.05 -6.25
C GLU A 123 1.47 -20.78 -7.71
N LYS A 124 1.96 -21.63 -8.61
CA LYS A 124 1.54 -21.64 -10.02
C LYS A 124 0.15 -22.22 -10.15
#